data_AF-A0AAE3QLK7-F1
#
_entry.id   AF-A0AAE3QLK7-F1
#
_cell.length_a   1.000
_cell.length_b   1.000
_cell.length_c   1.000
_cell.angle_alpha   90.00
_cell.angle_beta   90.00
_cell.angle_gamma   90.00
#
_symmetry.space_group_name_H-M   'P 1'
#
loop_
_entity.id
_entity.type
_entity.pdbx_description
1 polymer ?
#
loop_
_entity_poly.entity_id
_entity_poly.type
_entity_poly.pdbx_seq_one_letter_code
_entity_poly.pdbx_strand_id
1 'polypeptide(L)'
;MIRSLSFLFFTSVVIVSCSRPVYQEEFSIVNKTNTVTLFEIDPFPVELNKQSTSERYIENYRIKESIEVADSSRHTLLKAMVAPDNYIPDNSRGCEFFPRFAIKFGEKMVTLISTRPCPKIEYHITGKDQIKIVDLIDNSTIEKSLIYHIGN
;
A
#
# COMPACT_ATOMS: atom_id res chain seq x y z
N MET A 1 0.95 66.51 25.02
CA MET A 1 -0.27 65.80 24.57
C MET A 1 0.18 64.60 23.74
N ILE A 2 0.34 63.44 24.39
CA ILE A 2 0.96 62.24 23.81
C ILE A 2 -0.16 61.43 23.17
N ARG A 3 -0.14 61.30 21.83
CA ARG A 3 -1.10 60.46 21.09
C ARG A 3 -0.61 59.02 21.12
N SER A 4 -1.28 58.19 21.91
CA SER A 4 -1.03 56.76 22.03
C SER A 4 -1.31 56.04 20.72
N LEU A 5 -0.27 55.37 20.23
CA LEU A 5 -0.25 54.52 19.04
C LEU A 5 -0.71 53.11 19.45
N SER A 6 -2.01 52.83 19.34
CA SER A 6 -2.54 51.47 19.55
C SER A 6 -2.31 50.64 18.30
N PHE A 7 -1.14 50.00 18.21
CA PHE A 7 -0.84 48.97 17.23
C PHE A 7 -1.57 47.68 17.63
N LEU A 8 -2.77 47.47 17.08
CA LEU A 8 -3.48 46.20 17.15
C LEU A 8 -2.74 45.18 16.26
N PHE A 9 -1.81 44.45 16.86
CA PHE A 9 -1.23 43.24 16.27
C PHE A 9 -2.31 42.16 16.18
N PHE A 10 -3.02 42.11 15.04
CA PHE A 10 -3.78 40.93 14.65
C PHE A 10 -2.78 39.82 14.30
N THR A 11 -2.41 39.01 15.28
CA THR A 11 -1.70 37.75 15.05
C THR A 11 -2.63 36.83 14.26
N SER A 12 -2.41 36.77 12.96
CA SER A 12 -3.03 35.81 12.06
C SER A 12 -2.57 34.41 12.48
N VAL A 13 -3.41 33.69 13.23
CA VAL A 13 -3.23 32.27 13.47
C VAL A 13 -3.46 31.58 12.13
N VAL A 14 -2.38 31.30 11.41
CA VAL A 14 -2.41 30.41 10.25
C VAL A 14 -2.62 29.01 10.82
N ILE A 15 -3.88 28.61 10.91
CA ILE A 15 -4.25 27.21 11.17
C ILE A 15 -3.84 26.45 9.91
N VAL A 16 -2.60 25.97 9.89
CA VAL A 16 -2.16 24.98 8.91
C VAL A 16 -2.99 23.75 9.20
N SER A 17 -4.10 23.62 8.46
CA SER A 17 -4.88 22.38 8.43
C SER A 17 -3.99 21.35 7.77
N CYS A 18 -3.23 20.62 8.58
CA CYS A 18 -2.49 19.45 8.12
C CYS A 18 -3.54 18.41 7.72
N SER A 19 -3.92 18.42 6.44
CA SER A 19 -4.66 17.33 5.81
C SER A 19 -3.93 16.04 6.16
N ARG A 20 -4.53 15.18 6.99
CA ARG A 20 -3.90 13.90 7.30
C ARG A 20 -3.77 13.14 5.99
N PRO A 21 -2.57 12.65 5.62
CA PRO A 21 -2.43 11.90 4.39
C PRO A 21 -3.34 10.67 4.48
N VAL A 22 -4.02 10.38 3.37
CA VAL A 22 -5.08 9.36 3.27
C VAL A 22 -4.58 7.97 3.70
N TYR A 23 -3.28 7.72 3.79
CA TYR A 23 -2.64 6.41 3.97
C TYR A 23 -1.80 6.26 5.27
N GLN A 24 -2.07 7.08 6.31
CA GLN A 24 -1.23 7.10 7.53
C GLN A 24 -1.12 5.74 8.24
N GLU A 25 -2.19 4.95 8.28
CA GLU A 25 -2.19 3.69 9.01
C GLU A 25 -1.38 2.61 8.29
N GLU A 26 -1.60 2.46 6.99
CA GLU A 26 -0.87 1.51 6.15
C GLU A 26 0.62 1.83 6.17
N PHE A 27 0.97 3.10 6.00
CA PHE A 27 2.38 3.54 6.05
C PHE A 27 3.00 3.31 7.43
N SER A 28 2.23 3.48 8.51
CA SER A 28 2.69 3.18 9.87
C SER A 28 2.97 1.68 10.05
N ILE A 29 2.13 0.80 9.50
CA ILE A 29 2.36 -0.65 9.54
C ILE A 29 3.62 -1.01 8.73
N VAL A 30 3.75 -0.50 7.51
CA VAL A 30 4.90 -0.76 6.64
C VAL A 30 6.21 -0.33 7.33
N ASN A 31 6.25 0.86 7.90
CA ASN A 31 7.45 1.40 8.57
C ASN A 31 7.85 0.67 9.86
N LYS A 32 6.89 0.05 10.57
CA LYS A 32 7.15 -0.64 11.85
C LYS A 32 7.42 -2.13 11.67
N THR A 33 7.18 -2.67 10.49
CA THR A 33 7.27 -4.09 10.23
C THR A 33 8.71 -4.48 9.86
N ASN A 34 9.24 -5.48 10.55
CA ASN A 34 10.56 -6.05 10.25
C ASN A 34 10.48 -7.29 9.34
N THR A 35 9.30 -7.88 9.19
CA THR A 35 9.07 -9.12 8.44
C THR A 35 8.19 -8.86 7.23
N VAL A 36 8.77 -9.09 6.04
CA VAL A 36 8.10 -8.86 4.77
C VAL A 36 8.26 -10.11 3.94
N THR A 37 7.14 -10.66 3.47
CA THR A 37 7.16 -11.79 2.55
C THR A 37 6.40 -11.42 1.29
N LEU A 38 7.05 -11.58 0.14
CA LEU A 38 6.46 -11.35 -1.16
C LEU A 38 6.01 -12.69 -1.75
N PHE A 39 4.85 -12.69 -2.39
CA PHE A 39 4.28 -13.84 -3.07
C PHE A 39 3.86 -13.46 -4.48
N GLU A 40 4.06 -14.38 -5.42
CA GLU A 40 3.29 -14.39 -6.66
C GLU A 40 2.04 -15.25 -6.45
N ILE A 41 0.89 -14.74 -6.87
CA ILE A 41 -0.42 -15.37 -6.68
C ILE A 41 -1.15 -15.57 -8.00
N ASP A 42 -2.13 -16.46 -8.01
CA ASP A 42 -3.11 -16.49 -9.09
C ASP A 42 -3.97 -15.23 -9.07
N PRO A 43 -4.38 -14.71 -10.24
CA PRO A 43 -5.15 -13.47 -10.32
C PRO A 43 -6.62 -13.62 -9.95
N PHE A 44 -7.11 -14.86 -9.82
CA PHE A 44 -8.51 -15.15 -9.50
C PHE A 44 -8.61 -15.75 -8.09
N PRO A 45 -9.50 -15.21 -7.25
CA PRO A 45 -9.72 -15.77 -5.93
C PRO A 45 -10.41 -17.13 -6.00
N VAL A 46 -10.10 -17.98 -5.03
CA VAL A 46 -10.72 -19.29 -4.81
C VAL A 46 -11.65 -19.18 -3.61
N GLU A 47 -12.93 -19.49 -3.80
CA GLU A 47 -13.91 -19.56 -2.72
C GLU A 47 -13.43 -20.47 -1.58
N LEU A 48 -13.67 -20.09 -0.33
CA LEU A 48 -13.14 -20.78 0.86
C LEU A 48 -13.49 -22.28 0.89
N ASN A 49 -14.68 -22.66 0.44
CA ASN A 49 -15.14 -24.05 0.38
C ASN A 49 -14.51 -24.87 -0.76
N LYS A 50 -13.84 -24.22 -1.71
CA LYS A 50 -13.15 -24.83 -2.85
C LYS A 50 -11.63 -24.87 -2.67
N GLN A 51 -11.10 -24.29 -1.59
CA GLN A 51 -9.66 -24.31 -1.32
C GLN A 51 -9.20 -25.72 -0.92
N SER A 52 -8.11 -26.17 -1.54
CA SER A 52 -7.50 -27.47 -1.26
C SER A 52 -6.56 -27.40 -0.06
N THR A 53 -6.57 -28.41 0.80
CA THR A 53 -5.61 -28.49 1.92
C THR A 53 -4.16 -28.74 1.49
N SER A 54 -3.94 -29.16 0.23
CA SER A 54 -2.60 -29.38 -0.34
C SER A 54 -1.97 -28.12 -0.93
N GLU A 55 -2.73 -27.03 -1.07
CA GLU A 55 -2.27 -25.77 -1.64
C GLU A 55 -2.15 -24.71 -0.54
N ARG A 56 -1.36 -23.67 -0.82
CA ARG A 56 -1.22 -22.52 0.08
C ARG A 56 -1.97 -21.34 -0.49
N TYR A 57 -2.58 -20.57 0.39
CA TYR A 57 -3.36 -19.39 0.04
C TYR A 57 -2.93 -18.20 0.88
N ILE A 58 -3.10 -17.00 0.32
CA ILE A 58 -3.05 -15.74 1.03
C ILE A 58 -4.37 -15.01 0.78
N GLU A 59 -5.08 -14.69 1.86
CA GLU A 59 -6.51 -14.38 1.79
C GLU A 59 -7.28 -15.52 1.09
N ASN A 60 -7.81 -15.26 -0.10
CA ASN A 60 -8.48 -16.22 -0.97
C ASN A 60 -7.72 -16.51 -2.27
N TYR A 61 -6.48 -16.04 -2.42
CA TYR A 61 -5.69 -16.23 -3.62
C TYR A 61 -4.69 -17.36 -3.44
N ARG A 62 -4.60 -18.26 -4.43
CA ARG A 62 -3.61 -19.34 -4.41
C ARG A 62 -2.21 -18.77 -4.60
N ILE A 63 -1.29 -19.15 -3.72
CA ILE A 63 0.13 -18.79 -3.81
C ILE A 63 0.78 -19.69 -4.86
N LYS A 64 1.33 -19.08 -5.92
CA LYS A 64 2.17 -19.78 -6.89
C LYS A 64 3.56 -19.98 -6.33
N GLU A 65 4.14 -18.89 -5.83
CA GLU A 65 5.52 -18.86 -5.39
C GLU A 65 5.69 -17.89 -4.22
N SER A 66 6.61 -18.24 -3.32
CA SER A 66 7.10 -17.34 -2.27
C SER A 66 8.42 -16.78 -2.74
N ILE A 67 8.50 -15.47 -2.91
CA ILE A 67 9.67 -14.79 -3.48
C ILE A 67 10.56 -14.32 -2.34
N GLU A 68 11.79 -14.79 -2.30
CA GLU A 68 12.79 -14.30 -1.35
C GLU A 68 13.24 -12.90 -1.76
N VAL A 69 13.04 -11.94 -0.86
CA VAL A 69 13.42 -10.54 -1.09
C VAL A 69 14.70 -10.26 -0.33
N ALA A 70 15.81 -10.11 -1.08
CA ALA A 70 17.10 -9.70 -0.53
C ALA A 70 16.97 -8.40 0.29
N ASP A 71 17.77 -8.27 1.35
CA ASP A 71 17.67 -7.16 2.31
C ASP A 71 17.69 -5.76 1.66
N SER A 72 18.56 -5.55 0.67
CA SER A 72 18.67 -4.29 -0.08
C SER A 72 17.42 -3.97 -0.90
N SER A 73 16.87 -4.98 -1.57
CA SER A 73 15.62 -4.86 -2.32
C SER A 73 14.42 -4.68 -1.40
N ARG A 74 14.40 -5.35 -0.23
CA ARG A 74 13.36 -5.19 0.79
C ARG A 74 13.28 -3.74 1.25
N HIS A 75 14.42 -3.11 1.54
CA HIS A 75 14.44 -1.70 1.92
C HIS A 75 13.87 -0.80 0.81
N THR A 76 14.23 -1.07 -0.44
CA THR A 76 13.73 -0.32 -1.61
C THR A 76 12.22 -0.46 -1.77
N LEU A 77 11.69 -1.68 -1.68
CA LEU A 77 10.26 -1.97 -1.74
C LEU A 77 9.51 -1.25 -0.61
N LEU A 78 9.99 -1.34 0.63
CA LEU A 78 9.36 -0.68 1.77
C LEU A 78 9.32 0.84 1.61
N LYS A 79 10.42 1.43 1.13
CA LYS A 79 10.49 2.86 0.84
C LYS A 79 9.48 3.25 -0.24
N ALA A 80 9.34 2.46 -1.31
CA ALA A 80 8.35 2.69 -2.36
C ALA A 80 6.91 2.59 -1.81
N MET A 81 6.63 1.60 -0.98
CA MET A 81 5.30 1.39 -0.39
C MET A 81 4.84 2.58 0.48
N VAL A 82 5.74 3.36 1.06
CA VAL A 82 5.39 4.54 1.89
C VAL A 82 5.59 5.87 1.17
N ALA A 83 5.95 5.86 -0.12
CA ALA A 83 6.19 7.06 -0.90
C ALA A 83 4.85 7.57 -1.50
N PRO A 84 4.34 8.75 -1.10
CA PRO A 84 3.02 9.23 -1.50
C PRO A 84 2.87 9.45 -3.02
N ASP A 85 3.97 9.70 -3.71
CA ASP A 85 4.05 9.91 -5.16
C ASP A 85 3.72 8.65 -5.97
N ASN A 86 3.72 7.47 -5.36
CA ASN A 86 3.28 6.24 -6.02
C ASN A 86 1.75 6.11 -6.11
N TYR A 87 1.00 6.97 -5.41
CA TYR A 87 -0.45 6.83 -5.25
C TYR A 87 -1.20 7.95 -5.96
N ILE A 88 -2.33 7.60 -6.58
CA ILE A 88 -3.27 8.58 -7.10
C ILE A 88 -4.28 8.87 -5.99
N PRO A 89 -4.37 10.13 -5.52
CA PRO A 89 -5.42 10.52 -4.58
C PRO A 89 -6.78 10.37 -5.27
N ASP A 90 -7.75 9.81 -4.53
CA ASP A 90 -9.11 9.53 -5.01
C ASP A 90 -9.15 8.44 -6.09
N ASN A 91 -9.49 7.21 -5.67
CA ASN A 91 -9.63 6.02 -6.53
C ASN A 91 -10.59 6.32 -7.69
N SER A 92 -10.03 6.55 -8.87
CA SER A 92 -10.70 7.14 -10.03
C SER A 92 -10.72 6.19 -11.23
N ARG A 93 -9.92 5.12 -11.19
CA ARG A 93 -9.84 4.15 -12.28
C ARG A 93 -10.90 3.05 -12.11
N GLY A 94 -11.76 2.87 -13.11
CA GLY A 94 -12.83 1.85 -13.11
C GLY A 94 -12.43 0.47 -13.63
N CYS A 95 -11.14 0.21 -13.81
CA CYS A 95 -10.62 -1.09 -14.27
C CYS A 95 -10.76 -2.19 -13.22
N GLU A 96 -10.94 -3.42 -13.69
CA GLU A 96 -10.98 -4.61 -12.85
C GLU A 96 -9.65 -4.83 -12.10
N PHE A 97 -9.74 -5.41 -10.91
CA PHE A 97 -8.61 -5.70 -10.05
C PHE A 97 -8.19 -7.17 -10.22
N PHE A 98 -7.02 -7.39 -10.83
CA PHE A 98 -6.42 -8.72 -10.99
C PHE A 98 -5.06 -8.73 -10.32
N PRO A 99 -5.00 -9.01 -9.01
CA PRO A 99 -3.74 -8.94 -8.28
C PRO A 99 -2.81 -10.05 -8.77
N ARG A 100 -1.55 -9.71 -9.00
CA ARG A 100 -0.51 -10.67 -9.35
C ARG A 100 0.42 -10.96 -8.16
N PHE A 101 0.56 -9.98 -7.28
CA PHE A 101 1.43 -10.07 -6.12
C PHE A 101 0.65 -9.90 -4.84
N ALA A 102 1.13 -10.55 -3.79
CA ALA A 102 0.74 -10.27 -2.43
C ALA A 102 1.97 -10.00 -1.57
N ILE A 103 1.91 -8.99 -0.71
CA ILE A 103 2.93 -8.71 0.29
C ILE A 103 2.32 -8.89 1.67
N LYS A 104 2.92 -9.75 2.49
CA LYS A 104 2.56 -9.91 3.90
C LYS A 104 3.52 -9.10 4.76
N PHE A 105 2.99 -8.17 5.54
CA PHE A 105 3.71 -7.35 6.52
C PHE A 105 3.48 -7.91 7.93
N GLY A 106 4.31 -8.88 8.32
CA GLY A 106 4.13 -9.65 9.55
C GLY A 106 2.72 -10.23 9.68
N GLU A 107 2.13 -10.17 10.87
CA GLU A 107 0.76 -10.61 11.12
C GLU A 107 -0.24 -9.45 11.16
N LYS A 108 0.10 -8.30 10.55
CA LYS A 108 -0.69 -7.06 10.67
C LYS A 108 -1.43 -6.67 9.42
N MET A 109 -0.85 -6.96 8.25
CA MET A 109 -1.42 -6.52 6.98
C MET A 109 -0.99 -7.42 5.84
N VAL A 110 -1.94 -7.70 4.96
CA VAL A 110 -1.69 -8.24 3.63
C VAL A 110 -2.01 -7.15 2.61
N THR A 111 -1.23 -7.09 1.56
CA THR A 111 -1.43 -6.14 0.47
C THR A 111 -1.41 -6.87 -0.86
N LEU A 112 -2.50 -6.76 -1.61
CA LEU A 112 -2.61 -7.32 -2.96
C LEU A 112 -2.29 -6.23 -3.98
N ILE A 113 -1.52 -6.57 -5.01
CA ILE A 113 -1.05 -5.60 -6.00
C ILE A 113 -1.38 -6.10 -7.40
N SER A 114 -2.23 -5.33 -8.07
CA SER A 114 -2.51 -5.46 -9.50
C SER A 114 -1.58 -4.51 -10.24
N THR A 115 -0.91 -5.01 -11.28
CA THR A 115 -0.10 -4.18 -12.20
C THR A 115 -0.82 -3.98 -13.54
N ARG A 116 -1.84 -4.78 -13.85
CA ARG A 116 -2.64 -4.75 -15.08
C ARG A 116 -4.07 -5.20 -14.80
N PRO A 117 -5.09 -4.71 -15.55
CA PRO A 117 -5.01 -3.76 -16.66
C PRO A 117 -4.63 -2.34 -16.21
N CYS A 118 -4.74 -2.04 -14.92
CA CYS A 118 -4.23 -0.83 -14.31
C CYS A 118 -3.54 -1.15 -12.97
N PRO A 119 -2.50 -0.38 -12.61
CA PRO A 119 -1.87 -0.45 -11.30
C PRO A 119 -2.83 -0.04 -10.17
N LYS A 120 -3.05 -0.97 -9.24
CA LYS A 120 -3.90 -0.82 -8.04
C LYS A 120 -3.32 -1.60 -6.88
N ILE A 121 -3.64 -1.16 -5.68
CA ILE A 121 -3.28 -1.83 -4.44
C ILE A 121 -4.51 -2.00 -3.55
N GLU A 122 -4.63 -3.15 -2.91
CA GLU A 122 -5.70 -3.48 -1.96
C GLU A 122 -5.06 -3.84 -0.62
N TYR A 123 -5.46 -3.13 0.44
CA TYR A 123 -4.97 -3.34 1.79
C TYR A 123 -5.97 -4.11 2.64
N HIS A 124 -5.50 -5.18 3.28
CA HIS A 124 -6.23 -5.99 4.26
C HIS A 124 -5.52 -5.87 5.61
N ILE A 125 -6.09 -5.11 6.54
CA ILE A 125 -5.53 -4.93 7.88
C ILE A 125 -6.16 -5.94 8.83
N THR A 126 -5.34 -6.72 9.52
CA THR A 126 -5.80 -7.76 10.46
C THR A 126 -6.66 -7.14 11.57
N GLY A 127 -7.85 -7.72 11.78
CA GLY A 127 -8.82 -7.24 12.76
C GLY A 127 -9.71 -6.09 12.26
N LYS A 128 -9.66 -5.77 10.97
CA LYS A 128 -10.58 -4.84 10.31
C LYS A 128 -11.28 -5.52 9.14
N ASP A 129 -12.58 -5.27 9.02
CA ASP A 129 -13.38 -5.76 7.88
C ASP A 129 -13.32 -4.81 6.68
N GLN A 130 -12.78 -3.60 6.87
CA GLN A 130 -12.67 -2.60 5.81
C GLN A 130 -11.45 -2.89 4.93
N ILE A 131 -11.75 -3.19 3.67
CA ILE A 131 -10.78 -3.27 2.59
C ILE A 131 -10.60 -1.88 1.99
N LYS A 132 -9.35 -1.47 1.76
CA LYS A 132 -9.05 -0.21 1.10
C LYS A 132 -8.32 -0.43 -0.21
N ILE A 133 -8.93 0.06 -1.28
CA ILE A 133 -8.36 0.00 -2.64
C ILE A 133 -7.87 1.38 -3.05
N VAL A 134 -6.65 1.46 -3.55
CA VAL A 134 -6.01 2.70 -3.99
C VAL A 134 -5.40 2.49 -5.37
N ASP A 135 -5.55 3.50 -6.24
CA ASP A 135 -4.90 3.51 -7.54
C ASP A 135 -3.41 3.87 -7.39
N LEU A 136 -2.57 3.15 -8.12
CA LEU A 136 -1.15 3.48 -8.24
C LEU A 136 -0.92 4.28 -9.53
N ILE A 137 0.10 5.14 -9.53
CA ILE A 137 0.58 5.74 -10.79
C ILE A 137 1.16 4.65 -11.69
N ASP A 138 1.08 4.86 -13.00
CA ASP A 138 1.66 3.92 -13.96
C ASP A 138 3.19 3.93 -13.86
N ASN A 139 3.83 2.76 -13.94
CA ASN A 139 5.27 2.60 -13.75
C ASN A 139 5.78 3.16 -12.41
N SER A 140 4.97 3.05 -11.36
CA SER A 140 5.33 3.41 -9.99
C SER A 140 6.62 2.70 -9.55
N THR A 141 7.31 3.26 -8.56
CA THR A 141 8.49 2.60 -7.99
C THR A 141 8.12 1.29 -7.30
N ILE A 142 6.87 1.13 -6.83
CA ILE A 142 6.31 -0.13 -6.35
C ILE A 142 6.31 -1.17 -7.47
N GLU A 143 5.69 -0.87 -8.61
CA GLU A 143 5.63 -1.79 -9.76
C GLU A 143 7.03 -2.22 -10.22
N LYS A 144 7.94 -1.26 -10.36
CA LYS A 144 9.33 -1.52 -10.76
C LYS A 144 10.04 -2.44 -9.77
N SER A 145 9.84 -2.23 -8.47
CA SER A 145 10.43 -3.08 -7.43
C SER A 145 9.92 -4.51 -7.49
N LEU A 146 8.65 -4.73 -7.83
CA LEU A 146 8.05 -6.06 -7.96
C LEU A 146 8.55 -6.81 -9.20
N ILE A 147 8.63 -6.13 -10.35
CA ILE A 147 9.08 -6.76 -11.62
C ILE A 147 10.55 -7.20 -11.51
N TYR A 148 11.39 -6.42 -10.82
CA TYR A 148 12.80 -6.77 -10.60
C TYR A 148 12.97 -8.15 -9.92
N HIS A 149 11.99 -8.56 -9.11
CA HIS A 149 12.03 -9.81 -8.37
C HIS A 149 11.62 -11.05 -9.16
N ILE A 150 11.12 -10.90 -10.39
CA ILE A 150 10.65 -12.01 -11.25
C ILE A 150 11.61 -12.25 -12.42
N GLY A 151 12.44 -11.25 -12.74
CA GLY A 151 13.37 -11.28 -13.88
C GLY A 151 14.77 -11.84 -13.56
N ASN A 152 15.02 -12.26 -12.33
CA ASN A 152 16.24 -12.95 -11.89
C ASN A 152 15.87 -14.32 -11.33
#